data_AF-A0A7X9FG50-F1
#
_entry.id   AF-A0A7X9FG50-F1
#
_cell.length_a   1.000
_cell.length_b   1.000
_cell.length_c   1.000
_cell.angle_alpha   90.00
_cell.angle_beta   90.00
_cell.angle_gamma   90.00
#
_symmetry.space_group_name_H-M   'P 1'
#
loop_
_entity.id
_entity.type
_entity.pdbx_description
1 polymer ?
#
loop_
_entity_poly.entity_id
_entity_poly.type
_entity_poly.pdbx_seq_one_letter_code
_entity_poly.pdbx_strand_id
1 'polypeptide(L)'
;MKLKEAYTLAGCCRPAVGDVITGYCSHDGPIRVHRAGCVHLAKAEPGRLVGLIWDDIIASEDFRPGDDYGWLDAIDFRILDHHDRYGVDYSRQVAAMLDLDAGDLFKRHARLRDLALLARVEPTMIRYRAKIVPGKWIKHRNHTYYELTPKGKAYLVFSRSEK
;
A
#
# COMPACT_ATOMS: atom_id res chain seq x y z
N MET A 1 22.25 -1.14 0.82
CA MET A 1 20.99 -1.84 1.10
C MET A 1 20.10 -0.93 1.92
N LYS A 2 18.89 -0.62 1.44
CA LYS A 2 17.89 0.13 2.19
C LYS A 2 16.91 -0.86 2.82
N LEU A 3 16.58 -0.68 4.08
CA LEU A 3 15.52 -1.47 4.75
C LEU A 3 14.21 -0.67 4.72
N LYS A 4 13.08 -1.38 4.82
CA LYS A 4 11.79 -0.73 5.09
C LYS A 4 11.88 0.01 6.44
N GLU A 5 11.16 1.13 6.58
CA GLU A 5 11.26 2.04 7.74
C GLU A 5 11.02 1.35 9.10
N ALA A 6 10.29 0.25 9.11
CA ALA A 6 10.02 -0.55 10.31
C ALA A 6 11.22 -1.38 10.81
N TYR A 7 12.37 -1.36 10.13
CA TYR A 7 13.52 -2.21 10.45
C TYR A 7 14.83 -1.42 10.52
N THR A 8 15.73 -1.84 11.41
CA THR A 8 17.10 -1.30 11.51
C THR A 8 18.10 -2.41 11.80
N LEU A 9 19.33 -2.30 11.30
CA LEU A 9 20.35 -3.32 11.55
C LEU A 9 20.96 -3.17 12.94
N ALA A 10 21.17 -4.28 13.65
CA ALA A 10 21.86 -4.27 14.93
C ALA A 10 23.37 -4.04 14.75
N GLY A 11 23.91 -3.04 15.44
CA GLY A 11 25.34 -2.72 15.40
C GLY A 11 26.25 -3.80 16.01
N CYS A 12 25.72 -4.70 16.86
CA CYS A 12 26.51 -5.68 17.60
C CYS A 12 26.96 -6.88 16.75
N CYS A 13 26.12 -7.37 15.83
CA CYS A 13 26.42 -8.54 15.00
C CYS A 13 26.56 -8.21 13.51
N ARG A 14 26.27 -6.95 13.11
CA ARG A 14 26.40 -6.42 11.75
C ARG A 14 25.87 -7.40 10.68
N PRO A 15 24.57 -7.77 10.74
CA PRO A 15 24.01 -8.73 9.80
C PRO A 15 24.07 -8.20 8.36
N ALA A 16 24.38 -9.09 7.43
CA ALA A 16 24.48 -8.83 6.00
C ALA A 16 23.55 -9.75 5.21
N VAL A 17 23.18 -9.34 3.99
CA VAL A 17 22.32 -10.12 3.09
C VAL A 17 22.91 -11.53 2.91
N GLY A 18 22.08 -12.55 3.13
CA GLY A 18 22.48 -13.96 3.11
C GLY A 18 22.70 -14.56 4.51
N ASP A 19 22.87 -13.75 5.55
CA ASP A 19 22.88 -14.25 6.93
C ASP A 19 21.49 -14.76 7.33
N VAL A 20 21.43 -15.81 8.17
CA VAL A 20 20.19 -16.17 8.84
C VAL A 20 19.90 -15.14 9.93
N ILE A 21 18.78 -14.44 9.80
CA ILE A 21 18.42 -13.30 10.65
C ILE A 21 17.25 -13.57 11.58
N THR A 22 17.16 -12.75 12.62
CA THR A 22 16.03 -12.69 13.54
C THR A 22 15.78 -11.23 13.93
N GLY A 23 14.52 -10.88 14.14
CA GLY A 23 14.08 -9.56 14.57
C GLY A 23 13.95 -9.50 16.09
N TYR A 24 14.33 -8.39 16.68
CA TYR A 24 14.08 -8.06 18.08
C TYR A 24 13.20 -6.82 18.18
N CYS A 25 12.03 -6.98 18.80
CA CYS A 25 11.08 -5.90 19.05
C CYS A 25 11.43 -5.19 20.37
N SER A 26 11.92 -3.95 20.29
CA SER A 26 12.03 -3.06 21.45
C SER A 26 10.66 -2.43 21.76
N HIS A 27 10.44 -2.00 23.01
CA HIS A 27 9.13 -1.49 23.46
C HIS A 27 8.50 -0.44 22.55
N ASP A 28 9.31 0.50 22.05
CA ASP A 28 8.87 1.49 21.06
C ASP A 28 9.99 1.70 20.04
N GLY A 29 9.75 1.37 18.76
CA GLY A 29 10.69 1.62 17.67
C GLY A 29 10.74 0.54 16.59
N PRO A 30 11.60 0.71 15.57
CA PRO A 30 11.78 -0.26 14.50
C PRO A 30 12.36 -1.58 15.04
N ILE A 31 11.97 -2.69 14.43
CA ILE A 31 12.49 -4.03 14.73
C ILE A 31 14.00 -4.04 14.44
N ARG A 32 14.80 -4.39 15.44
CA ARG A 32 16.25 -4.54 15.28
C ARG A 32 16.56 -5.90 14.66
N VAL A 33 17.23 -5.89 13.53
CA VAL A 33 17.62 -7.09 12.79
C VAL A 33 18.97 -7.57 13.30
N HIS A 34 19.00 -8.80 13.81
CA HIS A 34 20.19 -9.49 14.30
C HIS A 34 20.45 -10.76 13.49
N ARG A 35 21.64 -11.34 13.60
CA ARG A 35 21.86 -12.74 13.23
C ARG A 35 21.12 -13.67 14.21
N ALA A 36 20.56 -14.77 13.73
CA ALA A 36 19.78 -15.71 14.55
C ALA A 36 20.55 -16.27 15.77
N GLY A 37 21.88 -16.39 15.67
CA GLY A 37 22.76 -16.84 16.76
C GLY A 37 23.43 -15.73 17.58
N CYS A 38 22.90 -14.49 17.57
CA CYS A 38 23.55 -13.37 18.27
C CYS A 38 23.59 -13.57 19.80
N VAL A 39 24.78 -13.49 20.39
CA VAL A 39 24.99 -13.63 21.85
C VAL A 39 24.16 -12.64 22.69
N HIS A 40 23.87 -11.46 22.13
CA HIS A 40 23.07 -10.44 22.80
C HIS A 40 21.57 -10.78 22.87
N LEU A 41 21.12 -11.78 22.09
CA LEU A 41 19.74 -12.28 22.12
C LEU A 41 19.58 -13.51 23.02
N ALA A 42 20.67 -14.05 23.58
CA ALA A 42 20.62 -15.25 24.43
C ALA A 42 19.72 -15.09 25.67
N LYS A 43 19.52 -13.85 26.14
CA LYS A 43 18.66 -13.50 27.28
C LYS A 43 17.35 -12.80 26.87
N ALA A 44 17.06 -12.71 25.58
CA ALA A 44 15.86 -12.04 25.09
C ALA A 44 14.61 -12.88 25.38
N GLU A 45 13.51 -12.23 25.77
CA GLU A 45 12.22 -12.90 25.92
C GLU A 45 11.74 -13.42 24.55
N PRO A 46 11.36 -14.70 24.41
CA PRO A 46 10.96 -15.27 23.12
C PRO A 46 9.83 -14.52 22.42
N GLY A 47 8.89 -13.96 23.18
CA GLY A 47 7.78 -13.16 22.63
C GLY A 47 8.22 -11.84 21.97
N ARG A 48 9.47 -11.40 22.15
CA ARG A 48 10.05 -10.22 21.49
C ARG A 48 10.86 -10.59 20.25
N LEU A 49 11.02 -11.87 19.95
CA LEU A 49 11.75 -12.35 18.78
C LEU A 49 10.79 -12.62 17.63
N VAL A 50 11.16 -12.16 16.44
CA VAL A 50 10.36 -12.31 15.22
C VAL A 50 11.21 -12.99 14.16
N GLY A 51 10.70 -14.07 13.56
CA GLY A 51 11.36 -14.67 12.40
C GLY A 51 11.37 -13.69 11.23
N LEU A 52 12.54 -13.45 10.64
CA LEU A 52 12.69 -12.53 9.51
C LEU A 52 13.32 -13.22 8.31
N ILE A 53 12.94 -12.77 7.12
CA ILE A 53 13.57 -13.11 5.84
C ILE A 53 14.01 -11.79 5.19
N TRP A 54 15.17 -11.80 4.54
CA TRP A 54 15.75 -10.60 3.93
C TRP A 54 14.78 -9.92 2.94
N ASP A 55 14.14 -10.69 2.07
CA ASP A 55 13.21 -10.18 1.06
C ASP A 55 12.02 -9.43 1.66
N ASP A 56 11.61 -9.77 2.89
CA ASP A 56 10.50 -9.11 3.58
C ASP A 56 10.90 -7.77 4.21
N ILE A 57 12.18 -7.56 4.49
CA ILE A 57 12.67 -6.38 5.24
C ILE A 57 13.48 -5.42 4.38
N ILE A 58 14.06 -5.90 3.28
CA ILE A 58 14.70 -5.05 2.28
C ILE A 58 13.63 -4.16 1.67
N ALA A 59 13.88 -2.86 1.65
CA ALA A 59 13.07 -1.96 0.84
C ALA A 59 13.33 -2.34 -0.61
N SER A 60 12.29 -2.77 -1.34
CA SER A 60 12.42 -2.98 -2.78
C SER A 60 12.93 -1.69 -3.41
N GLU A 61 13.75 -1.82 -4.46
CA GLU A 61 14.30 -0.68 -5.21
C GLU A 61 13.24 0.39 -5.48
N ASP A 62 13.69 1.65 -5.52
CA ASP A 62 12.86 2.83 -5.73
C ASP A 62 11.88 2.54 -6.87
N PHE A 63 10.61 2.33 -6.50
CA PHE A 63 9.58 1.99 -7.45
C PHE A 63 9.61 3.05 -8.56
N ARG A 64 9.88 2.62 -9.80
CA ARG A 64 9.79 3.48 -10.97
C ARG A 64 8.47 3.21 -11.65
N PRO A 65 7.62 4.23 -11.80
CA PRO A 65 6.43 4.03 -12.57
C PRO A 65 6.82 3.85 -14.04
N GLY A 66 5.95 3.19 -14.81
CA GLY A 66 6.15 2.96 -16.24
C GLY A 66 5.89 4.21 -17.05
N ASP A 67 6.06 4.10 -18.37
CA ASP A 67 5.86 5.23 -19.30
C ASP A 67 4.44 5.81 -19.25
N ASP A 68 3.45 5.00 -18.85
CA ASP A 68 2.06 5.39 -18.67
C ASP A 68 1.83 6.38 -17.52
N TYR A 69 2.81 6.56 -16.64
CA TYR A 69 2.77 7.56 -15.57
C TYR A 69 2.66 8.98 -16.11
N GLY A 70 3.42 9.30 -17.17
CA GLY A 70 3.42 10.63 -17.79
C GLY A 70 2.09 11.00 -18.43
N TRP A 71 1.16 10.05 -18.56
CA TRP A 71 -0.16 10.28 -19.11
C TRP A 71 -1.19 10.72 -18.06
N LEU A 72 -0.84 10.62 -16.77
CA LEU A 72 -1.73 10.95 -15.66
C LEU A 72 -1.61 12.41 -15.26
N ASP A 73 -2.73 13.03 -14.91
CA ASP A 73 -2.78 14.39 -14.41
C ASP A 73 -3.16 14.46 -12.92
N ALA A 74 -3.25 15.68 -12.38
CA ALA A 74 -3.62 15.90 -10.98
C ALA A 74 -5.01 15.36 -10.61
N ILE A 75 -5.96 15.31 -11.56
CA ILE A 75 -7.30 14.78 -11.31
C ILE A 75 -7.23 13.25 -11.20
N ASP A 76 -6.46 12.60 -12.07
CA ASP A 76 -6.24 11.15 -12.01
C ASP A 76 -5.69 10.72 -10.64
N PHE A 77 -4.69 11.44 -10.11
CA PHE A 77 -4.16 11.18 -8.76
C PHE A 77 -5.15 11.49 -7.63
N ARG A 78 -6.05 12.47 -7.79
CA ARG A 78 -7.15 12.71 -6.83
C ARG A 78 -8.15 11.55 -6.80
N ILE A 79 -8.41 10.91 -7.95
CA ILE A 79 -9.26 9.72 -8.03
C ILE A 79 -8.58 8.54 -7.34
N LEU A 80 -7.29 8.31 -7.57
CA LEU A 80 -6.55 7.25 -6.88
C LEU A 80 -6.50 7.48 -5.36
N ASP A 81 -6.26 8.72 -4.91
CA ASP A 81 -6.26 9.11 -3.50
C ASP A 81 -7.63 8.89 -2.83
N HIS A 82 -8.73 9.13 -3.55
CA HIS A 82 -10.08 8.80 -3.06
C HIS A 82 -10.19 7.30 -2.75
N HIS A 83 -9.79 6.43 -3.68
CA HIS A 83 -9.90 4.98 -3.49
C HIS A 83 -8.93 4.45 -2.43
N ASP A 84 -7.74 5.07 -2.27
CA ASP A 84 -6.83 4.78 -1.16
C ASP A 84 -7.46 5.10 0.21
N ARG A 85 -8.20 6.22 0.29
CA ARG A 85 -8.80 6.70 1.56
C ARG A 85 -10.14 6.08 1.92
N TYR A 86 -10.99 5.82 0.93
CA TYR A 86 -12.39 5.42 1.11
C TYR A 86 -12.68 3.99 0.64
N GLY A 87 -11.75 3.36 -0.10
CA GLY A 87 -11.93 2.02 -0.64
C GLY A 87 -12.83 1.98 -1.87
N VAL A 88 -13.67 0.94 -1.94
CA VAL A 88 -14.51 0.63 -3.10
C VAL A 88 -15.60 1.69 -3.31
N ASP A 89 -15.68 2.27 -4.51
CA ASP A 89 -16.70 3.27 -4.84
C ASP A 89 -17.07 3.27 -6.33
N TYR A 90 -18.15 3.94 -6.70
CA TYR A 90 -18.61 4.08 -8.09
C TYR A 90 -18.44 5.52 -8.59
N SER A 91 -18.22 5.67 -9.90
CA SER A 91 -17.80 6.94 -10.51
C SER A 91 -18.68 8.14 -10.11
N ARG A 92 -20.00 8.03 -10.18
CA ARG A 92 -20.89 9.17 -9.85
C ARG A 92 -20.74 9.65 -8.40
N GLN A 93 -20.44 8.76 -7.45
CA GLN A 93 -20.21 9.14 -6.06
C GLN A 93 -18.83 9.78 -5.86
N VAL A 94 -17.81 9.26 -6.54
CA VAL A 94 -16.47 9.87 -6.55
C VAL A 94 -16.53 11.27 -7.17
N ALA A 95 -17.29 11.45 -8.26
CA ALA A 95 -17.49 12.75 -8.93
C ALA A 95 -18.06 13.78 -7.95
N ALA A 96 -19.11 13.39 -7.22
CA ALA A 96 -19.74 14.24 -6.21
C ALA A 96 -18.80 14.58 -5.04
N MET A 97 -17.90 13.68 -4.64
CA MET A 97 -16.95 13.95 -3.56
C MET A 97 -15.76 14.81 -3.99
N LEU A 98 -15.38 14.75 -5.26
CA LEU A 98 -14.27 15.52 -5.81
C LEU A 98 -14.70 16.83 -6.48
N ASP A 99 -16.01 17.12 -6.52
CA ASP A 99 -16.61 18.24 -7.24
C ASP A 99 -16.21 18.27 -8.72
N LEU A 100 -16.42 17.14 -9.40
CA LEU A 100 -16.07 16.93 -10.80
C LEU A 100 -17.30 16.56 -11.63
N ASP A 101 -17.24 16.81 -12.93
CA ASP A 101 -18.24 16.33 -13.88
C ASP A 101 -18.30 14.79 -13.87
N ALA A 102 -19.51 14.26 -13.78
CA ALA A 102 -19.70 12.81 -13.72
C ALA A 102 -19.26 12.14 -15.03
N GLY A 103 -19.56 12.75 -16.18
CA GLY A 103 -19.21 12.23 -17.50
C GLY A 103 -17.71 12.11 -17.71
N ASP A 104 -16.96 13.15 -17.35
CA ASP A 104 -15.49 13.13 -17.35
C ASP A 104 -14.96 12.04 -16.41
N LEU A 105 -15.51 11.94 -15.21
CA LEU A 105 -15.03 10.96 -14.24
C LEU A 105 -15.29 9.50 -14.65
N PHE A 106 -16.36 9.22 -15.41
CA PHE A 106 -16.57 7.90 -16.01
C PHE A 106 -15.46 7.56 -17.01
N LYS A 107 -15.07 8.52 -17.88
CA LYS A 107 -13.99 8.33 -18.84
C LYS A 107 -12.65 8.11 -18.14
N ARG A 108 -12.38 8.88 -17.08
CA ARG A 108 -11.17 8.72 -16.27
C ARG A 108 -11.12 7.38 -15.55
N HIS A 109 -12.22 6.92 -14.95
CA HIS A 109 -12.28 5.57 -14.37
C HIS A 109 -12.01 4.47 -15.40
N ALA A 110 -12.60 4.58 -16.59
CA ALA A 110 -12.37 3.63 -17.67
C ALA A 110 -10.88 3.60 -18.07
N ARG A 111 -10.27 4.78 -18.25
CA ARG A 111 -8.84 4.91 -18.56
C ARG A 111 -7.94 4.36 -17.44
N LEU A 112 -8.19 4.73 -16.18
CA LEU A 112 -7.42 4.23 -15.03
C LEU A 112 -7.54 2.71 -14.88
N ARG A 113 -8.69 2.14 -15.25
CA ARG A 113 -8.87 0.70 -15.33
C ARG A 113 -8.05 0.09 -16.47
N ASP A 114 -8.07 0.69 -17.65
CA ASP A 114 -7.33 0.19 -18.81
C ASP A 114 -5.79 0.25 -18.57
N LEU A 115 -5.33 1.19 -17.75
CA LEU A 115 -3.94 1.27 -17.26
C LEU A 115 -3.63 0.32 -16.09
N ALA A 116 -4.60 -0.47 -15.65
CA ALA A 116 -4.54 -1.34 -14.48
C ALA A 116 -4.19 -0.60 -13.18
N LEU A 117 -4.60 0.66 -13.04
CA LEU A 117 -4.47 1.45 -11.81
C LEU A 117 -5.71 1.31 -10.92
N LEU A 118 -6.88 1.15 -11.53
CA LEU A 118 -8.11 0.71 -10.89
C LEU A 118 -8.53 -0.67 -11.42
N ALA A 119 -9.27 -1.43 -10.61
CA ALA A 119 -9.92 -2.66 -11.04
C ALA A 119 -11.42 -2.55 -10.83
N ARG A 120 -12.21 -3.22 -11.68
CA ARG A 120 -13.64 -3.39 -11.45
C ARG A 120 -13.84 -4.42 -10.35
N VAL A 121 -14.71 -4.11 -9.40
CA VAL A 121 -15.09 -5.06 -8.36
C VAL A 121 -16.11 -6.04 -8.95
N GLU A 122 -15.77 -7.32 -8.95
CA GLU A 122 -16.64 -8.40 -9.43
C GLU A 122 -17.64 -8.94 -8.39
N PRO A 123 -17.29 -9.05 -7.08
CA PRO A 123 -18.21 -9.56 -6.08
C PRO A 123 -19.52 -8.76 -5.94
N THR A 124 -20.64 -9.48 -5.82
CA THR A 124 -21.98 -8.90 -5.63
C THR A 124 -22.19 -8.30 -4.24
N MET A 125 -21.30 -8.59 -3.29
CA MET A 125 -21.29 -8.03 -1.94
C MET A 125 -19.96 -7.33 -1.74
N ILE A 126 -20.00 -6.05 -1.39
CA ILE A 126 -18.80 -5.23 -1.19
C ILE A 126 -18.80 -4.63 0.20
N ARG A 127 -17.60 -4.47 0.76
CA ARG A 127 -17.44 -3.69 1.98
C ARG A 127 -17.79 -2.24 1.67
N TYR A 128 -18.63 -1.66 2.50
CA TYR A 128 -18.99 -0.26 2.36
C TYR A 128 -17.77 0.62 2.60
N ARG A 129 -17.78 1.79 1.98
CA ARG A 129 -16.68 2.75 2.02
C ARG A 129 -16.22 3.00 3.44
N ALA A 130 -14.90 3.07 3.59
CA ALA A 130 -14.29 3.41 4.86
C ALA A 130 -14.84 4.76 5.35
N LYS A 131 -14.95 4.91 6.67
CA LYS A 131 -15.43 6.13 7.36
C LYS A 131 -16.92 6.46 7.25
N ILE A 132 -17.75 5.65 6.59
CA ILE A 132 -19.22 5.83 6.65
C ILE A 132 -19.85 4.97 7.75
N VAL A 133 -19.71 3.65 7.68
CA VAL A 133 -20.12 2.72 8.75
C VAL A 133 -19.07 1.60 8.84
N PRO A 134 -18.39 1.41 9.99
CA PRO A 134 -17.41 0.35 10.16
C PRO A 134 -18.01 -1.03 9.91
N GLY A 135 -17.34 -1.84 9.08
CA GLY A 135 -17.70 -3.25 8.86
C GLY A 135 -19.01 -3.51 8.11
N LYS A 136 -19.68 -2.47 7.62
CA LYS A 136 -20.92 -2.64 6.86
C LYS A 136 -20.62 -3.25 5.48
N TRP A 137 -21.36 -4.29 5.12
CA TRP A 137 -21.38 -4.85 3.77
C TRP A 137 -22.63 -4.39 3.04
N ILE A 138 -22.50 -4.09 1.74
CA ILE A 138 -23.62 -3.71 0.89
C ILE A 138 -23.67 -4.60 -0.35
N LYS A 139 -24.89 -4.85 -0.83
CA LYS A 139 -25.10 -5.48 -2.12
C LYS A 139 -24.76 -4.50 -3.24
N HIS A 140 -24.08 -4.99 -4.27
CA HIS A 140 -23.91 -4.31 -5.54
C HIS A 140 -25.26 -3.82 -6.06
N ARG A 141 -25.32 -2.53 -6.36
CA ARG A 141 -26.43 -1.90 -7.09
C ARG A 141 -26.11 -1.93 -8.59
N ASN A 142 -26.94 -1.29 -9.41
CA ASN A 142 -26.73 -1.13 -10.86
C ASN A 142 -25.58 -0.16 -11.22
N HIS A 143 -24.53 -0.11 -10.40
CA HIS A 143 -23.37 0.77 -10.57
C HIS A 143 -22.11 -0.08 -10.70
N THR A 144 -21.17 0.38 -11.54
CA THR A 144 -19.84 -0.19 -11.61
C THR A 144 -19.00 0.36 -10.47
N TYR A 145 -18.50 -0.53 -9.64
CA TYR A 145 -17.63 -0.20 -8.52
C TYR A 145 -16.17 -0.47 -8.90
N TYR A 146 -15.28 0.39 -8.40
CA TYR A 146 -13.86 0.32 -8.65
C TYR A 146 -13.08 0.25 -7.33
N GLU A 147 -11.95 -0.43 -7.37
CA GLU A 147 -10.98 -0.51 -6.30
C GLU A 147 -9.57 -0.16 -6.77
N LEU A 148 -8.74 0.32 -5.84
CA LEU A 148 -7.35 0.65 -6.10
C LEU A 148 -6.51 -0.61 -6.21
N THR A 149 -5.76 -0.74 -7.30
CA THR A 149 -4.84 -1.87 -7.52
C THR A 149 -3.50 -1.64 -6.82
N PRO A 150 -2.66 -2.68 -6.65
CA PRO A 150 -1.28 -2.51 -6.20
C PRO A 150 -0.46 -1.54 -7.07
N LYS A 151 -0.62 -1.60 -8.41
CA LYS A 151 0.05 -0.68 -9.35
C LYS A 151 -0.42 0.76 -9.13
N GLY A 152 -1.74 0.98 -9.06
CA GLY A 152 -2.31 2.31 -8.78
C GLY A 152 -1.83 2.88 -7.44
N LYS A 153 -1.74 2.03 -6.41
CA LYS A 153 -1.19 2.43 -5.11
C LYS A 153 0.28 2.83 -5.20
N ALA A 154 1.11 2.05 -5.91
CA ALA A 154 2.52 2.37 -6.10
C ALA A 154 2.71 3.72 -6.84
N TYR A 155 1.93 3.96 -7.90
CA TYR A 155 1.91 5.23 -8.63
C TYR A 155 1.53 6.41 -7.72
N LEU A 156 0.50 6.24 -6.91
CA LEU A 156 0.05 7.26 -5.98
C LEU A 156 1.10 7.57 -4.91
N VAL A 157 1.76 6.54 -4.34
CA VAL A 157 2.85 6.73 -3.37
C VAL A 157 4.00 7.48 -4.02
N PHE A 158 4.42 7.08 -5.22
CA PHE A 158 5.47 7.77 -5.97
C PHE A 158 5.13 9.26 -6.21
N SER A 159 3.90 9.56 -6.64
CA SER A 159 3.44 10.95 -6.87
C SER A 159 3.44 11.84 -5.62
N ARG A 160 3.36 11.24 -4.42
CA ARG A 160 3.43 11.96 -3.14
C ARG A 160 4.87 12.23 -2.72
N SER A 161 5.83 11.41 -3.16
CA SER A 161 7.26 11.55 -2.85
C SER A 161 7.99 12.56 -3.72
N GLU A 162 7.46 12.90 -4.90
CA GLU A 162 7.99 13.92 -5.82
C GLU A 162 7.60 15.36 -5.44
N LYS A 163 6.84 15.56 -4.35
CA LYS A 163 6.39 16.88 -3.86
C LYS A 163 7.18 17.31 -2.64
#